data_AF-A0A6J2KDU4-F1
#
_entry.id   AF-A0A6J2KDU4-F1
#
_cell.length_a   1.000
_cell.length_b   1.000
_cell.length_c   1.000
_cell.angle_alpha   90.00
_cell.angle_beta   90.00
_cell.angle_gamma   90.00
#
_symmetry.space_group_name_H-M   'P 1'
#
loop_
_entity.id
_entity.type
_entity.pdbx_description
1 polymer ?
#
loop_
_entity_poly.entity_id
_entity_poly.type
_entity_poly.pdbx_seq_one_letter_code
_entity_poly.pdbx_strand_id
1 'polypeptide(L)'
;MINEHFVSSMTYYGKSPFFPGVEEGAGAAGAGSPAVSGDQTQDVVNRLSAAGLSMCVSALGSPARSSPVSAGSEHGERFSRKVFVGGLPPDIDEDEITSSFRRFGPLVVDWPHKAESKSYFPPKGYAFLLFQDESSVAALMEACITDEDKLYLCVSSPTIRDKPVQIRPWRLADADFVLDASMPLDPRKTVFVGGVPRPLKAVELAMIMDRLYGGVCYAGIDTDPELKYPKGAGRVAFSNQQSYIAAISARFVQLQHGDIDKRVEVKPYVLDDQMCDECAGARCGSKFAPFFCANVTCLQYYCEHCWATIHSRPGREFHKPLVKEGADRPRAVPFRWC
;
A
#
# COMPACT_ATOMS: atom_id res chain seq x y z
N MET A 1 -61.22 3.84 16.43
CA MET A 1 -61.04 4.42 15.08
C MET A 1 -59.54 4.30 14.77
N ILE A 2 -59.12 3.14 14.25
CA ILE A 2 -58.66 2.89 12.84
C ILE A 2 -57.20 3.37 12.68
N ASN A 3 -56.20 2.47 12.71
CA ASN A 3 -55.52 1.80 11.57
C ASN A 3 -54.80 2.79 10.63
N GLU A 4 -53.69 2.56 9.93
CA GLU A 4 -52.70 1.49 9.70
C GLU A 4 -51.65 2.14 8.74
N HIS A 5 -50.42 1.62 8.73
CA HIS A 5 -49.50 1.49 7.57
C HIS A 5 -49.21 2.68 6.61
N PHE A 6 -47.93 3.05 6.52
CA PHE A 6 -47.24 3.09 5.21
C PHE A 6 -45.75 2.75 5.34
N VAL A 7 -45.31 1.89 4.42
CA VAL A 7 -43.98 1.32 4.21
C VAL A 7 -43.19 2.21 3.22
N SER A 8 -41.87 2.32 3.36
CA SER A 8 -40.87 2.07 2.28
C SER A 8 -39.59 2.94 2.37
N SER A 9 -38.46 2.22 2.48
CA SER A 9 -37.17 2.40 1.75
C SER A 9 -36.71 3.79 1.30
N MET A 10 -35.53 4.23 1.77
CA MET A 10 -34.41 4.65 0.89
C MET A 10 -33.17 5.14 1.69
N THR A 11 -32.05 4.47 1.45
CA THR A 11 -30.70 5.01 1.17
C THR A 11 -30.29 6.38 1.75
N TYR A 12 -29.27 6.37 2.59
CA TYR A 12 -28.31 7.48 2.75
C TYR A 12 -26.89 6.86 2.78
N TYR A 13 -26.17 6.85 1.65
CA TYR A 13 -25.17 7.86 1.26
C TYR A 13 -24.20 8.26 2.38
N GLY A 14 -23.21 7.40 2.64
CA GLY A 14 -21.99 7.77 3.35
C GLY A 14 -21.04 8.52 2.42
N LYS A 15 -21.10 9.85 2.46
CA LYS A 15 -20.11 10.75 1.86
C LYS A 15 -18.78 10.58 2.61
N SER A 16 -17.73 10.16 1.93
CA SER A 16 -16.36 10.29 2.43
C SER A 16 -15.94 11.76 2.34
N PRO A 17 -15.27 12.31 3.38
CA PRO A 17 -14.86 13.71 3.37
C PRO A 17 -13.66 13.94 2.45
N PHE A 18 -13.85 14.99 1.67
CA PHE A 18 -12.92 15.71 0.81
C PHE A 18 -11.64 16.11 1.57
N PHE A 19 -10.47 15.69 1.08
CA PHE A 19 -9.20 16.34 1.41
C PHE A 19 -8.83 17.29 0.25
N PRO A 20 -8.65 18.60 0.49
CA PRO A 20 -8.25 19.52 -0.56
C PRO A 20 -6.76 19.35 -0.88
N GLY A 21 -6.50 19.00 -2.14
CA GLY A 21 -5.41 19.51 -2.98
C GLY A 21 -3.97 19.37 -2.46
N VAL A 22 -3.34 18.23 -2.76
CA VAL A 22 -2.01 18.28 -3.35
C VAL A 22 -2.24 18.08 -4.83
N GLU A 23 -2.08 19.15 -5.60
CA GLU A 23 -2.08 19.10 -7.06
C GLU A 23 -1.15 17.98 -7.53
N GLU A 24 -1.71 17.01 -8.25
CA GLU A 24 -0.94 16.11 -9.09
C GLU A 24 -0.29 16.97 -10.17
N GLY A 25 0.90 17.46 -9.87
CA GLY A 25 1.84 17.94 -10.87
C GLY A 25 2.13 16.79 -11.81
N ALA A 26 1.45 16.80 -12.95
CA ALA A 26 1.76 16.02 -14.13
C ALA A 26 3.20 16.34 -14.55
N GLY A 27 4.15 15.59 -14.01
CA GLY A 27 5.48 15.44 -14.57
C GLY A 27 5.34 14.62 -15.86
N ALA A 28 5.06 15.31 -16.95
CA ALA A 28 5.25 14.79 -18.29
C ALA A 28 6.74 14.49 -18.49
N ALA A 29 7.14 13.26 -18.22
CA ALA A 29 8.34 12.70 -18.84
C ALA A 29 7.90 12.13 -20.18
N GLY A 30 8.17 12.90 -21.24
CA GLY A 30 8.14 12.39 -22.60
C GLY A 30 9.17 11.29 -22.75
N ALA A 31 8.74 10.05 -22.57
CA ALA A 31 9.43 8.91 -23.13
C ALA A 31 9.06 8.88 -24.61
N GLY A 32 9.94 9.43 -25.44
CA GLY A 32 9.97 9.07 -26.85
C GLY A 32 10.06 7.55 -26.93
N SER A 33 9.05 6.96 -27.56
CA SER A 33 9.06 5.54 -27.90
C SER A 33 10.38 5.22 -28.62
N PRO A 34 11.19 4.24 -28.18
CA PRO A 34 11.83 3.44 -29.19
C PRO A 34 10.68 2.70 -29.88
N ALA A 35 10.59 2.85 -31.20
CA ALA A 35 9.82 1.92 -32.01
C ALA A 35 10.41 0.53 -31.75
N VAL A 36 9.82 -0.22 -30.81
CA VAL A 36 10.12 -1.63 -30.62
C VAL A 36 9.48 -2.33 -31.80
N SER A 37 10.32 -2.69 -32.75
CA SER A 37 10.03 -3.68 -33.80
C SER A 37 9.33 -4.88 -33.16
N GLY A 38 8.19 -5.27 -33.73
CA GLY A 38 7.21 -6.17 -33.13
C GLY A 38 7.64 -7.64 -33.01
N ASP A 39 8.61 -7.91 -32.14
CA ASP A 39 9.22 -9.26 -32.04
C ASP A 39 9.24 -9.83 -30.60
N GLN A 40 8.90 -9.07 -29.55
CA GLN A 40 9.01 -9.57 -28.15
C GLN A 40 7.68 -10.04 -27.52
N THR A 41 6.52 -9.71 -28.10
CA THR A 41 5.22 -10.22 -27.62
C THR A 41 4.90 -11.61 -28.16
N GLN A 42 5.55 -12.02 -29.25
CA GLN A 42 5.37 -13.34 -29.87
C GLN A 42 6.08 -14.45 -29.10
N ASP A 43 7.19 -14.17 -28.42
CA ASP A 43 7.91 -15.16 -27.61
C ASP A 43 7.09 -15.67 -26.42
N VAL A 44 6.31 -14.80 -25.76
CA VAL A 44 5.45 -15.19 -24.65
C VAL A 44 4.31 -16.07 -25.16
N VAL A 45 3.63 -15.71 -26.27
CA VAL A 45 2.57 -16.56 -26.87
C VAL A 45 3.10 -17.86 -27.49
N ASN A 46 4.33 -17.88 -27.99
CA ASN A 46 4.97 -19.11 -28.46
C ASN A 46 5.35 -20.05 -27.30
N ARG A 47 5.80 -19.51 -26.16
CA ARG A 47 5.96 -20.28 -24.92
C ARG A 47 4.62 -20.78 -24.37
N LEU A 48 3.56 -19.98 -24.48
CA LEU A 48 2.18 -20.36 -24.13
C LEU A 48 1.62 -21.49 -25.01
N SER A 49 2.00 -21.53 -26.28
CA SER A 49 1.56 -22.57 -27.23
C SER A 49 2.27 -23.92 -27.01
N ALA A 50 3.41 -23.94 -26.32
CA ALA A 50 4.13 -25.17 -25.97
C ALA A 50 3.58 -25.87 -24.71
N ALA A 51 2.81 -25.16 -23.87
CA ALA A 51 2.09 -25.73 -22.75
C ALA A 51 0.71 -26.23 -23.20
N GLY A 52 0.70 -27.32 -23.97
CA GLY A 52 -0.53 -27.97 -24.43
C GLY A 52 -1.41 -28.46 -23.27
N LEU A 53 -2.32 -27.62 -22.79
CA LEU A 53 -3.36 -27.98 -21.83
C LEU A 53 -4.68 -28.21 -22.58
N SER A 54 -4.84 -29.44 -23.08
CA SER A 54 -6.14 -30.00 -23.44
C SER A 54 -6.79 -30.59 -22.18
N MET A 55 -8.02 -30.18 -21.87
CA MET A 55 -8.81 -30.73 -20.78
C MET A 55 -9.18 -32.20 -21.03
N CYS A 56 -8.97 -33.07 -20.05
CA CYS A 56 -9.83 -34.23 -19.83
C CYS A 56 -9.90 -34.60 -18.35
N VAL A 57 -11.13 -34.85 -17.90
CA VAL A 57 -11.52 -35.29 -16.55
C VAL A 57 -11.68 -36.81 -16.55
N SER A 58 -11.18 -37.52 -15.52
CA SER A 58 -11.90 -38.53 -14.72
C SER A 58 -10.98 -39.34 -13.81
N ALA A 59 -11.56 -39.76 -12.69
CA ALA A 59 -10.98 -40.34 -11.47
C ALA A 59 -10.48 -41.79 -11.57
N LEU A 60 -9.59 -42.20 -10.64
CA LEU A 60 -9.79 -43.25 -9.61
C LEU A 60 -8.45 -43.74 -8.97
N GLY A 61 -8.37 -43.72 -7.63
CA GLY A 61 -7.94 -44.88 -6.80
C GLY A 61 -6.49 -45.08 -6.31
N SER A 62 -6.15 -44.49 -5.15
CA SER A 62 -5.47 -45.06 -3.93
C SER A 62 -4.05 -45.73 -4.00
N PRO A 63 -3.39 -46.08 -2.85
CA PRO A 63 -2.70 -45.17 -1.92
C PRO A 63 -1.26 -45.64 -1.55
N ALA A 64 -0.63 -44.89 -0.63
CA ALA A 64 0.47 -45.25 0.31
C ALA A 64 1.86 -44.65 0.04
N ARG A 65 2.30 -43.76 0.93
CA ARG A 65 3.18 -44.11 2.07
C ARG A 65 3.52 -42.85 2.89
N SER A 66 3.10 -42.87 4.14
CA SER A 66 3.47 -41.92 5.18
C SER A 66 4.85 -42.24 5.75
N SER A 67 5.59 -41.21 6.14
CA SER A 67 6.45 -41.24 7.32
C SER A 67 6.56 -39.83 7.92
N PRO A 68 6.61 -39.72 9.25
CA PRO A 68 6.26 -38.50 9.99
C PRO A 68 7.50 -37.64 10.23
N VAL A 69 7.35 -36.32 10.35
CA VAL A 69 8.17 -35.47 11.23
C VAL A 69 7.52 -34.07 11.35
N SER A 70 7.19 -33.75 12.59
CA SER A 70 7.06 -32.43 13.23
C SER A 70 6.03 -31.42 12.72
N ALA A 71 4.90 -31.38 13.43
CA ALA A 71 3.98 -30.27 13.48
C ALA A 71 4.66 -28.99 14.01
N GLY A 72 4.58 -27.90 13.23
CA GLY A 72 4.98 -26.56 13.68
C GLY A 72 5.47 -25.61 12.59
N SER A 73 4.63 -25.29 11.60
CA SER A 73 4.57 -24.00 10.84
C SER A 73 3.97 -24.21 9.44
N GLU A 74 2.63 -24.29 9.33
CA GLU A 74 1.94 -24.02 8.06
C GLU A 74 1.79 -22.50 7.89
N HIS A 75 2.90 -21.79 7.65
CA HIS A 75 2.82 -20.43 7.15
C HIS A 75 2.95 -20.46 5.63
N GLY A 76 1.85 -20.86 4.96
CA GLY A 76 1.71 -20.62 3.53
C GLY A 76 1.86 -19.13 3.21
N GLU A 77 2.33 -18.83 2.00
CA GLU A 77 2.46 -17.44 1.55
C GLU A 77 1.09 -16.75 1.53
N ARG A 78 0.94 -15.68 2.31
CA ARG A 78 -0.33 -14.92 2.41
C ARG A 78 -0.30 -13.68 1.54
N PHE A 79 -1.44 -13.39 0.91
CA PHE A 79 -1.59 -12.29 -0.03
C PHE A 79 -2.80 -11.41 0.32
N SER A 80 -2.71 -10.14 -0.07
CA SER A 80 -3.86 -9.24 -0.07
C SER A 80 -4.94 -9.77 -1.01
N ARG A 81 -6.20 -9.61 -0.60
CA ARG A 81 -7.38 -9.87 -1.44
C ARG A 81 -7.50 -8.89 -2.62
N LYS A 82 -6.73 -7.80 -2.61
CA LYS A 82 -6.63 -6.85 -3.73
C LYS A 82 -5.44 -7.20 -4.61
N VAL A 83 -5.70 -7.45 -5.88
CA VAL A 83 -4.69 -7.87 -6.87
C VAL A 83 -4.69 -6.87 -8.02
N PHE A 84 -3.52 -6.44 -8.47
CA PHE A 84 -3.39 -5.61 -9.66
C PHE A 84 -3.37 -6.49 -10.91
N VAL A 85 -4.06 -6.04 -11.97
CA VAL A 85 -4.05 -6.65 -13.29
C VAL A 85 -3.71 -5.59 -14.33
N GLY A 86 -2.64 -5.80 -15.10
CA GLY A 86 -2.15 -4.85 -16.10
C GLY A 86 -2.04 -5.46 -17.50
N GLY A 87 -2.06 -4.61 -18.52
CA GLY A 87 -1.97 -5.04 -19.91
C GLY A 87 -3.31 -5.54 -20.49
N LEU A 88 -4.43 -5.21 -19.84
CA LEU A 88 -5.78 -5.56 -20.29
C LEU A 88 -6.00 -5.14 -21.76
N PRO A 89 -6.80 -5.88 -22.55
CA PRO A 89 -7.27 -5.42 -23.85
C PRO A 89 -7.94 -4.04 -23.72
N PRO A 90 -7.76 -3.10 -24.67
CA PRO A 90 -8.35 -1.77 -24.58
C PRO A 90 -9.88 -1.77 -24.66
N ASP A 91 -10.46 -2.82 -25.21
CA ASP A 91 -11.89 -3.04 -25.40
C ASP A 91 -12.50 -4.04 -24.41
N ILE A 92 -11.75 -4.50 -23.39
CA ILE A 92 -12.29 -5.41 -22.36
C ILE A 92 -13.11 -4.63 -21.33
N ASP A 93 -14.32 -5.09 -21.03
CA ASP A 93 -15.19 -4.48 -20.03
C ASP A 93 -15.16 -5.20 -18.66
N GLU A 94 -15.89 -4.66 -17.68
CA GLU A 94 -15.99 -5.26 -16.34
C GLU A 94 -16.57 -6.67 -16.34
N ASP A 95 -17.57 -6.95 -17.17
CA ASP A 95 -18.25 -8.24 -17.19
C ASP A 95 -17.34 -9.33 -17.76
N GLU A 96 -16.54 -9.00 -18.76
CA GLU A 96 -15.53 -9.88 -19.37
C GLU A 96 -14.35 -10.13 -18.42
N ILE A 97 -13.86 -9.08 -17.73
CA ILE A 97 -12.87 -9.24 -16.65
C ILE A 97 -13.43 -10.14 -15.56
N THR A 98 -14.64 -9.85 -15.06
CA THR A 98 -15.29 -10.62 -14.01
C THR A 98 -15.44 -12.07 -14.44
N SER A 99 -15.91 -12.33 -15.66
CA SER A 99 -16.07 -13.69 -16.20
C SER A 99 -14.74 -14.45 -16.27
N SER A 100 -13.66 -13.76 -16.64
CA SER A 100 -12.32 -14.35 -16.72
C SER A 100 -11.78 -14.78 -15.34
N PHE A 101 -12.04 -14.00 -14.28
CA PHE A 101 -11.45 -14.22 -12.96
C PHE A 101 -12.39 -14.91 -11.95
N ARG A 102 -13.71 -14.94 -12.20
CA ARG A 102 -14.71 -15.52 -11.28
C ARG A 102 -14.51 -17.01 -11.03
N ARG A 103 -13.81 -17.73 -11.93
CA ARG A 103 -13.40 -19.13 -11.74
C ARG A 103 -12.54 -19.37 -10.49
N PHE A 104 -11.88 -18.34 -9.98
CA PHE A 104 -11.04 -18.44 -8.78
C PHE A 104 -11.81 -18.11 -7.50
N GLY A 105 -12.96 -17.45 -7.61
CA GLY A 105 -13.82 -17.08 -6.50
C GLY A 105 -14.59 -15.79 -6.76
N PRO A 106 -15.53 -15.41 -5.86
CA PRO A 106 -16.25 -14.14 -5.97
C PRO A 106 -15.30 -12.94 -5.87
N LEU A 107 -15.48 -11.97 -6.78
CA LEU A 107 -14.67 -10.75 -6.81
C LEU A 107 -15.50 -9.52 -7.23
N VAL A 108 -14.92 -8.35 -6.98
CA VAL A 108 -15.35 -7.06 -7.53
C VAL A 108 -14.20 -6.48 -8.36
N VAL A 109 -14.50 -5.94 -9.53
CA VAL A 109 -13.51 -5.25 -10.37
C VAL A 109 -13.57 -3.75 -10.09
N ASP A 110 -12.42 -3.15 -9.81
CA ASP A 110 -12.29 -1.73 -9.52
C ASP A 110 -11.15 -1.10 -10.32
N TRP A 111 -11.30 0.18 -10.68
CA TRP A 111 -10.22 0.98 -11.25
C TRP A 111 -10.41 2.44 -10.87
N PRO A 112 -9.34 3.26 -10.88
CA PRO A 112 -9.44 4.66 -10.46
C PRO A 112 -10.51 5.44 -11.25
N HIS A 113 -11.29 6.25 -10.53
CA HIS A 113 -12.38 7.08 -11.07
C HIS A 113 -13.54 6.33 -11.76
N LYS A 114 -13.70 5.02 -11.55
CA LYS A 114 -14.80 4.23 -12.13
C LYS A 114 -16.19 4.82 -11.85
N ALA A 115 -16.47 5.15 -10.58
CA ALA A 115 -17.78 5.68 -10.16
C ALA A 115 -18.08 7.09 -10.70
N GLU A 116 -17.04 7.87 -10.99
CA GLU A 116 -17.17 9.28 -11.41
C GLU A 116 -17.20 9.41 -12.94
N SER A 117 -16.40 8.61 -13.64
CA SER A 117 -16.18 8.75 -15.08
C SER A 117 -17.29 8.13 -15.95
N LYS A 118 -18.18 7.30 -15.37
CA LYS A 118 -19.09 6.40 -16.12
C LYS A 118 -18.38 5.59 -17.22
N SER A 119 -17.05 5.47 -17.15
CA SER A 119 -16.28 4.73 -18.15
C SER A 119 -16.52 3.25 -17.92
N TYR A 120 -16.99 2.55 -18.96
CA TYR A 120 -17.15 1.10 -18.96
C TYR A 120 -15.82 0.35 -19.06
N PHE A 121 -14.79 1.03 -19.58
CA PHE A 121 -13.48 0.43 -19.85
C PHE A 121 -12.41 0.92 -18.86
N PRO A 122 -11.49 0.03 -18.41
CA PRO A 122 -10.39 0.42 -17.53
C PRO A 122 -9.40 1.36 -18.24
N PRO A 123 -9.17 2.58 -17.73
CA PRO A 123 -8.27 3.52 -18.36
C PRO A 123 -6.83 3.00 -18.31
N LYS A 124 -6.08 3.17 -19.41
CA LYS A 124 -4.67 2.75 -19.54
C LYS A 124 -4.44 1.23 -19.41
N GLY A 125 -5.50 0.41 -19.57
CA GLY A 125 -5.38 -1.05 -19.66
C GLY A 125 -4.98 -1.73 -18.35
N TYR A 126 -5.43 -1.24 -17.20
CA TYR A 126 -5.24 -1.92 -15.92
C TYR A 126 -6.47 -1.81 -15.01
N ALA A 127 -6.63 -2.76 -14.11
CA ALA A 127 -7.68 -2.81 -13.10
C ALA A 127 -7.18 -3.45 -11.80
N PHE A 128 -8.03 -3.45 -10.78
CA PHE A 128 -7.83 -4.17 -9.52
C PHE A 128 -8.95 -5.20 -9.35
N LEU A 129 -8.57 -6.42 -8.98
CA LEU A 129 -9.50 -7.45 -8.55
C LEU A 129 -9.55 -7.43 -7.02
N LEU A 130 -10.75 -7.32 -6.45
CA LEU A 130 -11.00 -7.39 -5.02
C LEU A 130 -11.74 -8.70 -4.74
N PHE A 131 -11.01 -9.75 -4.38
CA PHE A 131 -11.59 -11.04 -4.03
C PHE A 131 -12.25 -10.98 -2.65
N GLN A 132 -13.28 -11.80 -2.45
CA GLN A 132 -13.89 -11.95 -1.12
C GLN A 132 -12.95 -12.71 -0.16
N ASP A 133 -12.25 -13.73 -0.67
CA ASP A 133 -11.43 -14.66 0.12
C ASP A 133 -9.96 -14.66 -0.30
N GLU A 134 -9.06 -14.87 0.67
CA GLU A 134 -7.61 -15.01 0.41
C GLU A 134 -7.28 -16.26 -0.42
N SER A 135 -8.03 -17.35 -0.24
CA SER A 135 -7.86 -18.60 -1.00
C SER A 135 -8.08 -18.40 -2.50
N SER A 136 -8.93 -17.46 -2.90
CA SER A 136 -9.17 -17.12 -4.30
C SER A 136 -7.92 -16.52 -4.96
N VAL A 137 -7.12 -15.75 -4.21
CA VAL A 137 -5.85 -15.21 -4.70
C VAL A 137 -4.83 -16.33 -4.85
N ALA A 138 -4.77 -17.27 -3.90
CA ALA A 138 -3.89 -18.43 -4.02
C ALA A 138 -4.23 -19.28 -5.26
N ALA A 139 -5.52 -19.56 -5.50
CA ALA A 139 -5.98 -20.29 -6.69
C ALA A 139 -5.68 -19.53 -8.00
N LEU A 140 -5.82 -18.20 -8.00
CA LEU A 140 -5.43 -17.36 -9.14
C LEU A 140 -3.93 -17.50 -9.43
N MET A 141 -3.08 -17.41 -8.41
CA MET A 141 -1.63 -17.53 -8.59
C MET A 141 -1.21 -18.91 -9.08
N GLU A 142 -1.83 -19.99 -8.57
CA GLU A 142 -1.55 -21.36 -9.01
C GLU A 142 -1.89 -21.56 -10.50
N ALA A 143 -2.89 -20.86 -11.01
CA ALA A 143 -3.26 -20.89 -12.42
C ALA A 143 -2.47 -19.91 -13.30
N CYS A 144 -1.64 -19.04 -12.71
CA CYS A 144 -0.83 -18.10 -13.47
C CYS A 144 0.40 -18.80 -14.06
N ILE A 145 0.86 -18.23 -15.17
CA ILE A 145 2.07 -18.64 -15.86
C ILE A 145 3.18 -17.71 -15.41
N THR A 146 4.26 -18.29 -14.89
CA THR A 146 5.41 -17.53 -14.38
C THR A 146 6.45 -17.35 -15.48
N ASP A 147 6.83 -16.10 -15.74
CA ASP A 147 7.92 -15.72 -16.65
C ASP A 147 8.70 -14.56 -16.04
N GLU A 148 10.01 -14.71 -15.87
CA GLU A 148 10.90 -13.72 -15.21
C GLU A 148 10.36 -13.18 -13.87
N ASP A 149 9.92 -14.07 -12.97
CA ASP A 149 9.30 -13.73 -11.67
C ASP A 149 8.01 -12.89 -11.76
N LYS A 150 7.43 -12.73 -12.96
CA LYS A 150 6.13 -12.09 -13.18
C LYS A 150 5.09 -13.17 -13.44
N LEU A 151 3.86 -12.89 -13.00
CA LEU A 151 2.73 -13.79 -13.19
C LEU A 151 1.86 -13.27 -14.33
N TYR A 152 1.41 -14.19 -15.19
CA TYR A 152 0.54 -13.90 -16.32
C TYR A 152 -0.67 -14.82 -16.34
N LEU A 153 -1.80 -14.27 -16.77
CA LEU A 153 -3.00 -15.05 -17.10
C LEU A 153 -3.52 -14.56 -18.45
N CYS A 154 -3.98 -15.46 -19.31
CA CYS A 154 -4.61 -15.07 -20.57
C CYS A 154 -6.07 -14.64 -20.33
N VAL A 155 -6.46 -13.52 -20.91
CA VAL A 155 -7.85 -13.06 -20.97
C VAL A 155 -8.22 -12.69 -22.41
N SER A 156 -9.51 -12.69 -22.72
CA SER A 156 -10.02 -12.33 -24.05
C SER A 156 -11.03 -11.20 -23.94
N SER A 157 -11.05 -10.34 -24.96
CA SER A 157 -12.07 -9.32 -25.23
C SER A 157 -12.77 -9.64 -26.57
N PRO A 158 -13.76 -8.85 -27.03
CA PRO A 158 -14.45 -9.11 -28.28
C PRO A 158 -13.53 -9.13 -29.49
N THR A 159 -12.47 -8.30 -29.48
CA THR A 159 -11.55 -8.19 -30.62
C THR A 159 -10.20 -8.88 -30.42
N ILE A 160 -9.79 -9.16 -29.18
CA ILE A 160 -8.48 -9.75 -28.86
C ILE A 160 -8.67 -11.03 -28.06
N ARG A 161 -8.11 -12.14 -28.54
CA ARG A 161 -8.15 -13.42 -27.85
C ARG A 161 -6.84 -13.74 -27.16
N ASP A 162 -6.93 -14.44 -26.04
CA ASP A 162 -5.82 -15.03 -25.28
C ASP A 162 -4.66 -14.05 -24.99
N LYS A 163 -5.00 -12.79 -24.74
CA LYS A 163 -4.01 -11.76 -24.42
C LYS A 163 -3.42 -12.06 -23.04
N PRO A 164 -2.09 -12.24 -22.92
CA PRO A 164 -1.46 -12.38 -21.61
C PRO A 164 -1.54 -11.04 -20.87
N VAL A 165 -2.18 -11.06 -19.69
CA VAL A 165 -2.25 -9.92 -18.78
C VAL A 165 -1.42 -10.19 -17.55
N GLN A 166 -0.75 -9.16 -17.05
CA GLN A 166 0.14 -9.27 -15.90
C GLN A 166 -0.67 -9.26 -14.61
N ILE A 167 -0.49 -10.28 -13.79
CA ILE A 167 -1.08 -10.41 -12.46
C ILE A 167 -0.03 -10.03 -11.42
N ARG A 168 -0.35 -9.09 -10.53
CA ARG A 168 0.56 -8.63 -9.47
C ARG A 168 -0.15 -8.68 -8.11
N PRO A 169 -0.04 -9.80 -7.38
CA PRO A 169 -0.56 -9.89 -6.03
C PRO A 169 0.34 -9.12 -5.05
N TRP A 170 -0.23 -8.64 -3.94
CA TRP A 170 0.55 -8.06 -2.85
C TRP A 170 0.78 -9.09 -1.76
N ARG A 171 2.04 -9.45 -1.51
CA ARG A 171 2.43 -10.37 -0.44
C ARG A 171 2.37 -9.64 0.90
N LEU A 172 1.68 -10.19 1.88
CA LEU A 172 1.51 -9.53 3.18
C LEU A 172 2.83 -9.39 3.94
N ALA A 173 3.76 -10.35 3.76
CA ALA A 173 5.09 -10.30 4.36
C ALA A 173 5.98 -9.15 3.82
N ASP A 174 5.66 -8.58 2.65
CA ASP A 174 6.42 -7.46 2.08
C ASP A 174 6.05 -6.09 2.69
N ALA A 175 5.04 -6.07 3.59
CA ALA A 175 4.55 -4.84 4.22
C ALA A 175 5.45 -4.34 5.37
N ASP A 176 6.23 -5.21 6.00
CA ASP A 176 7.05 -4.86 7.15
C ASP A 176 8.42 -5.54 7.03
N PHE A 177 9.47 -4.84 7.41
CA PHE A 177 10.82 -5.36 7.37
C PHE A 177 11.65 -4.82 8.53
N VAL A 178 12.27 -5.73 9.28
CA VAL A 178 13.19 -5.42 10.38
C VAL A 178 14.61 -5.72 9.88
N LEU A 179 15.45 -4.69 9.82
CA LEU A 179 16.85 -4.81 9.40
C LEU A 179 17.73 -5.28 10.57
N ASP A 180 17.47 -4.77 11.78
CA ASP A 180 18.18 -5.13 13.00
C ASP A 180 17.18 -5.34 14.14
N ALA A 181 16.96 -6.61 14.50
CA ALA A 181 16.05 -7.02 15.56
C ALA A 181 16.64 -6.88 16.97
N SER A 182 17.94 -6.58 17.10
CA SER A 182 18.59 -6.42 18.40
C SER A 182 18.34 -5.06 19.04
N MET A 183 17.91 -4.08 18.26
CA MET A 183 17.72 -2.70 18.69
C MET A 183 16.23 -2.41 18.98
N PRO A 184 15.89 -1.82 20.14
CA PRO A 184 14.51 -1.44 20.43
C PRO A 184 14.06 -0.34 19.47
N LEU A 185 12.90 -0.54 18.85
CA LEU A 185 12.28 0.45 17.97
C LEU A 185 11.72 1.61 18.80
N ASP A 186 12.20 2.82 18.52
CA ASP A 186 11.69 4.04 19.13
C ASP A 186 10.77 4.77 18.14
N PRO A 187 9.45 4.83 18.41
CA PRO A 187 8.50 5.51 17.54
C PRO A 187 8.82 7.00 17.33
N ARG A 188 9.55 7.65 18.25
CA ARG A 188 9.95 9.07 18.12
C ARG A 188 11.07 9.30 17.12
N LYS A 189 11.81 8.25 16.75
CA LYS A 189 12.85 8.26 15.70
C LYS A 189 12.33 7.69 14.37
N THR A 190 11.01 7.72 14.18
CA THR A 190 10.35 7.26 12.96
C THR A 190 10.00 8.44 12.05
N VAL A 191 10.25 8.28 10.76
CA VAL A 191 9.82 9.20 9.72
C VAL A 191 8.68 8.59 8.91
N PHE A 192 7.74 9.42 8.49
CA PHE A 192 6.75 9.11 7.48
C PHE A 192 7.31 9.44 6.10
N VAL A 193 7.12 8.54 5.15
CA VAL A 193 7.53 8.69 3.75
C VAL A 193 6.29 8.65 2.87
N GLY A 194 5.89 9.82 2.35
CA GLY A 194 4.73 10.00 1.50
C GLY A 194 5.07 9.91 0.01
N GLY A 195 4.20 9.27 -0.77
CA GLY A 195 4.36 9.18 -2.22
C GLY A 195 5.17 7.96 -2.70
N VAL A 196 5.45 7.02 -1.81
CA VAL A 196 6.15 5.75 -2.09
C VAL A 196 5.49 5.02 -3.28
N PRO A 197 6.25 4.50 -4.27
CA PRO A 197 5.69 3.67 -5.33
C PRO A 197 4.99 2.43 -4.75
N ARG A 198 3.76 2.14 -5.19
CA ARG A 198 2.97 0.99 -4.68
C ARG A 198 3.65 -0.39 -4.84
N PRO A 199 4.49 -0.62 -5.87
CA PRO A 199 5.27 -1.86 -5.96
C PRO A 199 6.39 -2.01 -4.94
N LEU A 200 6.84 -0.90 -4.34
CA LEU A 200 8.01 -0.89 -3.46
C LEU A 200 7.72 -1.67 -2.18
N LYS A 201 8.62 -2.62 -1.85
CA LYS A 201 8.54 -3.44 -0.65
C LYS A 201 9.21 -2.74 0.54
N ALA A 202 8.84 -3.15 1.75
CA ALA A 202 9.44 -2.62 2.98
C ALA A 202 10.97 -2.82 3.02
N VAL A 203 11.46 -3.99 2.58
CA VAL A 203 12.90 -4.30 2.51
C VAL A 203 13.64 -3.33 1.59
N GLU A 204 13.07 -3.01 0.43
CA GLU A 204 13.69 -2.09 -0.53
C GLU A 204 13.72 -0.67 0.02
N LEU A 205 12.62 -0.22 0.65
CA LEU A 205 12.56 1.08 1.31
C LEU A 205 13.62 1.18 2.43
N ALA A 206 13.76 0.13 3.25
CA ALA A 206 14.76 0.08 4.31
C ALA A 206 16.18 0.21 3.73
N MET A 207 16.51 -0.59 2.72
CA MET A 207 17.84 -0.58 2.09
C MET A 207 18.19 0.76 1.45
N ILE A 208 17.23 1.40 0.76
CA ILE A 208 17.44 2.72 0.14
C ILE A 208 17.70 3.77 1.23
N MET A 209 16.88 3.79 2.28
CA MET A 209 17.00 4.78 3.36
C MET A 209 18.26 4.56 4.21
N ASP A 210 18.66 3.32 4.43
CA ASP A 210 19.90 2.97 5.13
C ASP A 210 21.13 3.39 4.32
N ARG A 211 21.12 3.22 3.00
CA ARG A 211 22.20 3.71 2.13
C ARG A 211 22.32 5.24 2.17
N LEU A 212 21.21 5.96 2.32
CA LEU A 212 21.20 7.43 2.30
C LEU A 212 21.57 8.06 3.64
N TYR A 213 21.08 7.49 4.75
CA TYR A 213 21.19 8.11 6.08
C TYR A 213 21.85 7.22 7.14
N GLY A 214 21.96 5.92 6.88
CA GLY A 214 22.44 4.90 7.81
C GLY A 214 21.50 4.65 8.99
N GLY A 215 21.74 3.54 9.68
CA GLY A 215 21.14 3.25 10.97
C GLY A 215 19.63 3.01 10.92
N VAL A 216 19.09 2.52 9.80
CA VAL A 216 17.69 2.07 9.72
C VAL A 216 17.54 0.77 10.52
N CYS A 217 16.53 0.69 11.39
CA CYS A 217 16.21 -0.56 12.11
C CYS A 217 15.01 -1.26 11.51
N TYR A 218 14.08 -0.49 10.96
CA TYR A 218 12.79 -0.99 10.51
C TYR A 218 12.23 -0.09 9.41
N ALA A 219 11.54 -0.71 8.45
CA ALA A 219 10.68 -0.03 7.52
C ALA A 219 9.34 -0.76 7.40
N GLY A 220 8.28 0.00 7.15
CA GLY A 220 6.95 -0.53 6.88
C GLY A 220 6.29 0.22 5.74
N ILE A 221 5.50 -0.49 4.94
CA ILE A 221 4.61 0.08 3.94
C ILE A 221 3.25 0.27 4.58
N ASP A 222 2.67 1.45 4.39
CA ASP A 222 1.34 1.75 4.89
C ASP A 222 0.30 1.08 3.98
N THR A 223 -0.42 0.12 4.54
CA THR A 223 -1.46 -0.63 3.85
C THR A 223 -2.85 -0.23 4.29
N ASP A 224 -3.84 -0.43 3.42
CA ASP A 224 -5.25 -0.31 3.78
C ASP A 224 -5.64 -1.26 4.93
N PRO A 225 -6.41 -0.82 5.95
CA PRO A 225 -6.73 -1.66 7.10
C PRO A 225 -7.56 -2.90 6.74
N GLU A 226 -8.41 -2.83 5.71
CA GLU A 226 -9.31 -3.91 5.32
C GLU A 226 -8.67 -4.86 4.32
N LEU A 227 -8.07 -4.30 3.26
CA LEU A 227 -7.51 -5.10 2.17
C LEU A 227 -6.02 -5.42 2.36
N LYS A 228 -5.34 -4.76 3.31
CA LYS A 228 -3.89 -4.88 3.52
C LYS A 228 -3.08 -4.62 2.24
N TYR A 229 -3.58 -3.71 1.40
CA TYR A 229 -2.94 -3.34 0.13
C TYR A 229 -2.22 -1.98 0.23
N PRO A 230 -1.04 -1.78 -0.39
CA PRO A 230 -0.27 -0.53 -0.29
C PRO A 230 -1.03 0.73 -0.72
N LYS A 231 -0.93 1.77 0.11
CA LYS A 231 -1.55 3.09 -0.15
C LYS A 231 -0.62 4.09 -0.81
N GLY A 232 0.66 3.76 -0.97
CA GLY A 232 1.68 4.66 -1.53
C GLY A 232 2.32 5.57 -0.48
N ALA A 233 2.41 5.07 0.75
CA ALA A 233 3.14 5.69 1.84
C ALA A 233 3.86 4.59 2.65
N GLY A 234 4.81 4.99 3.48
CA GLY A 234 5.51 4.09 4.38
C GLY A 234 6.11 4.83 5.57
N ARG A 235 6.78 4.08 6.42
CA ARG A 235 7.42 4.56 7.65
C ARG A 235 8.78 3.91 7.79
N VAL A 236 9.75 4.67 8.30
CA VAL A 236 11.13 4.20 8.49
C VAL A 236 11.61 4.64 9.86
N ALA A 237 12.06 3.69 10.68
CA ALA A 237 12.56 3.94 12.02
C ALA A 237 14.09 3.84 12.05
N PHE A 238 14.71 4.80 12.73
CA PHE A 238 16.16 4.88 12.87
C PHE A 238 16.63 4.51 14.29
N SER A 239 17.76 3.83 14.36
CA SER A 239 18.49 3.51 15.61
C SER A 239 18.95 4.75 16.34
N ASN A 240 19.33 5.79 15.60
CA ASN A 240 20.05 6.94 16.12
C ASN A 240 19.38 8.26 15.70
N GLN A 241 19.56 9.28 16.54
CA GLN A 241 18.93 10.58 16.34
C GLN A 241 19.53 11.36 15.17
N GLN A 242 20.81 11.12 14.84
CA GLN A 242 21.50 11.81 13.75
C GLN A 242 20.90 11.45 12.37
N SER A 243 20.71 10.16 12.10
CA SER A 243 20.06 9.67 10.87
C SER A 243 18.62 10.13 10.76
N TYR A 244 17.87 10.14 11.87
CA TYR A 244 16.51 10.68 11.92
C TYR A 244 16.47 12.17 11.54
N ILE A 245 17.31 13.01 12.15
CA ILE A 245 17.38 14.45 11.84
C ILE A 245 17.83 14.68 10.40
N ALA A 246 18.80 13.90 9.89
CA ALA A 246 19.25 13.99 8.51
C ALA A 246 18.11 13.70 7.52
N ALA A 247 17.32 12.65 7.76
CA ALA A 247 16.17 12.30 6.93
C ALA A 247 15.10 13.39 6.93
N ILE A 248 14.75 13.95 8.09
CA ILE A 248 13.78 15.06 8.19
C ILE A 248 14.29 16.32 7.50
N SER A 249 15.57 16.63 7.66
CA SER A 249 16.20 17.82 7.06
C SER A 249 16.20 17.77 5.54
N ALA A 250 16.33 16.56 4.96
CA ALA A 250 16.29 16.37 3.52
C ALA A 250 14.91 16.72 2.92
N ARG A 251 13.81 16.46 3.65
CA ARG A 251 12.40 16.69 3.28
C ARG A 251 11.91 15.94 2.03
N PHE A 252 12.76 15.78 1.01
CA PHE A 252 12.46 15.06 -0.21
C PHE A 252 13.62 14.13 -0.57
N VAL A 253 13.27 12.93 -1.02
CA VAL A 253 14.21 11.89 -1.42
C VAL A 253 13.80 11.36 -2.78
N GLN A 254 14.76 11.00 -3.63
CA GLN A 254 14.47 10.25 -4.85
C GLN A 254 14.50 8.77 -4.54
N LEU A 255 13.39 8.08 -4.79
CA LEU A 255 13.31 6.63 -4.71
C LEU A 255 13.30 6.06 -6.12
N GLN A 256 14.27 5.18 -6.38
CA GLN A 256 14.36 4.42 -7.60
C GLN A 256 13.94 2.97 -7.34
N HIS A 257 12.96 2.47 -8.09
CA HIS A 257 12.51 1.09 -8.05
C HIS A 257 12.18 0.60 -9.47
N GLY A 258 13.04 -0.27 -10.01
CA GLY A 258 13.01 -0.62 -11.43
C GLY A 258 13.12 0.64 -12.30
N ASP A 259 12.18 0.80 -13.22
CA ASP A 259 12.08 1.98 -14.11
C ASP A 259 11.35 3.18 -13.48
N ILE A 260 10.88 3.04 -12.24
CA ILE A 260 10.19 4.12 -11.53
C ILE A 260 11.23 4.94 -10.78
N ASP A 261 11.41 6.20 -11.19
CA ASP A 261 12.08 7.23 -10.40
C ASP A 261 11.03 8.21 -9.88
N LYS A 262 10.92 8.32 -8.55
CA LYS A 262 9.91 9.15 -7.91
C LYS A 262 10.47 9.91 -6.72
N ARG A 263 10.19 11.21 -6.72
CA ARG A 263 10.45 12.09 -5.59
C ARG A 263 9.39 11.89 -4.51
N VAL A 264 9.82 11.39 -3.36
CA VAL A 264 8.97 11.18 -2.17
C VAL A 264 9.20 12.28 -1.15
N GLU A 265 8.19 12.52 -0.31
CA GLU A 265 8.26 13.50 0.79
C GLU A 265 8.51 12.78 2.11
N VAL A 266 9.44 13.29 2.91
CA VAL A 266 9.79 12.78 4.23
C VAL A 266 9.30 13.78 5.29
N LYS A 267 8.56 13.28 6.29
CA LYS A 267 8.01 14.06 7.40
C LYS A 267 8.24 13.34 8.73
N PRO A 268 8.29 14.06 9.86
CA PRO A 268 8.26 13.41 11.17
C PRO A 268 6.99 12.56 11.31
N TYR A 269 7.14 11.34 11.84
CA TYR A 269 5.98 10.55 12.24
C TYR A 269 5.44 11.09 13.56
N VAL A 270 4.22 11.63 13.53
CA VAL A 270 3.59 12.27 14.70
C VAL A 270 2.79 11.22 15.48
N LEU A 271 3.00 11.18 16.79
CA LEU A 271 2.40 10.24 17.73
C LEU A 271 1.28 10.92 18.52
N ASP A 272 0.26 10.14 18.86
CA ASP A 272 -0.99 10.64 19.42
C ASP A 272 -0.98 10.88 20.93
N ASP A 273 -0.16 10.10 21.66
CA ASP A 273 -0.20 9.99 23.12
C ASP A 273 1.12 10.46 23.75
N GLN A 274 1.67 11.57 23.25
CA GLN A 274 2.93 12.13 23.76
C GLN A 274 2.69 13.22 24.79
N MET A 275 3.47 13.19 25.86
CA MET A 275 3.49 14.27 26.85
C MET A 275 4.30 15.45 26.34
N CYS A 276 4.04 16.64 26.89
CA CYS A 276 4.85 17.82 26.60
C CYS A 276 6.31 17.57 27.03
N ASP A 277 7.26 17.73 26.11
CA ASP A 277 8.69 17.49 26.37
C ASP A 277 9.29 18.51 27.36
N GLU A 278 8.67 19.67 27.50
CA GLU A 278 9.17 20.77 28.34
C GLU A 278 8.69 20.71 29.79
N CYS A 279 7.45 20.23 30.01
CA CYS A 279 6.85 20.23 31.34
C CYS A 279 6.41 18.85 31.81
N ALA A 280 6.55 17.80 30.98
CA ALA A 280 6.14 16.43 31.27
C ALA A 280 4.69 16.34 31.81
N GLY A 281 3.79 17.20 31.33
CA GLY A 281 2.39 17.25 31.77
C GLY A 281 2.11 18.11 33.01
N ALA A 282 3.14 18.58 33.73
CA ALA A 282 2.98 19.31 34.99
C ALA A 282 2.17 20.61 34.85
N ARG A 283 2.24 21.26 33.68
CA ARG A 283 1.52 22.53 33.41
C ARG A 283 0.18 22.34 32.69
N CYS A 284 -0.19 21.11 32.33
CA CYS A 284 -1.40 20.83 31.54
C CYS A 284 -2.27 19.70 32.13
N GLY A 285 -2.15 19.45 33.43
CA GLY A 285 -2.97 18.45 34.14
C GLY A 285 -2.83 17.04 33.57
N SER A 286 -1.61 16.67 33.15
CA SER A 286 -1.28 15.38 32.53
C SER A 286 -2.02 15.07 31.22
N LYS A 287 -2.59 16.08 30.55
CA LYS A 287 -3.09 15.95 29.18
C LYS A 287 -1.93 15.78 28.19
N PHE A 288 -2.16 15.01 27.13
CA PHE A 288 -1.23 14.89 26.01
C PHE A 288 -1.02 16.23 25.30
N ALA A 289 0.17 16.39 24.72
CA ALA A 289 0.55 17.58 23.98
C ALA A 289 -0.24 17.66 22.66
N PRO A 290 -1.01 18.74 22.42
CA PRO A 290 -1.78 18.90 21.19
C PRO A 290 -0.92 19.38 20.00
N PHE A 291 0.30 19.86 20.26
CA PHE A 291 1.17 20.45 19.25
C PHE A 291 2.48 19.69 19.11
N PHE A 292 2.86 19.42 17.87
CA PHE A 292 4.20 18.96 17.52
C PHE A 292 4.91 20.00 16.65
N CYS A 293 6.12 20.40 17.01
CA CYS A 293 6.94 21.29 16.20
C CYS A 293 7.85 20.47 15.28
N ALA A 294 7.56 20.47 13.97
CA ALA A 294 8.35 19.76 12.97
C ALA A 294 9.64 20.49 12.53
N ASN A 295 9.95 21.65 13.11
CA ASN A 295 11.21 22.32 12.83
C ASN A 295 12.38 21.52 13.42
N VAL A 296 13.46 21.35 12.65
CA VAL A 296 14.65 20.57 13.03
C VAL A 296 15.33 21.05 14.32
N THR A 297 15.14 22.32 14.70
CA THR A 297 15.67 22.88 15.97
C THR A 297 14.79 22.58 17.19
N CYS A 298 13.59 22.04 16.98
CA CYS A 298 12.64 21.67 18.02
C CYS A 298 12.41 20.15 18.04
N LEU A 299 11.75 19.60 17.02
CA LEU A 299 11.33 18.18 16.93
C LEU A 299 10.71 17.65 18.24
N GLN A 300 9.83 18.45 18.82
CA GLN A 300 9.30 18.27 20.18
C GLN A 300 7.79 18.46 20.24
N TYR A 301 7.20 17.81 21.24
CA TYR A 301 5.80 17.92 21.62
C TYR A 301 5.63 19.00 22.69
N TYR A 302 4.65 19.87 22.49
CA TYR A 302 4.38 20.98 23.41
C TYR A 302 2.91 21.02 23.81
N CYS A 303 2.66 21.29 25.10
CA CYS A 303 1.35 21.76 25.54
C CYS A 303 1.12 23.21 25.08
N GLU A 304 -0.13 23.68 25.10
CA GLU A 304 -0.48 25.04 24.65
C GLU A 304 0.36 26.13 25.33
N HIS A 305 0.55 26.03 26.64
CA HIS A 305 1.32 27.00 27.42
C HIS A 305 2.82 26.99 27.07
N CYS A 306 3.42 25.81 26.93
CA CYS A 306 4.84 25.68 26.58
C CYS A 306 5.09 26.12 25.13
N TRP A 307 4.16 25.81 24.22
CA TRP A 307 4.22 26.26 22.84
C TRP A 307 4.28 27.80 22.78
N ALA A 308 3.31 28.47 23.42
CA ALA A 308 3.24 29.93 23.43
C ALA A 308 4.50 30.57 24.00
N THR A 309 5.02 30.02 25.11
CA THR A 309 6.21 30.58 25.79
C THR A 309 7.51 30.42 24.99
N ILE A 310 7.65 29.32 24.27
CA ILE A 310 8.89 28.98 23.56
C ILE A 310 8.89 29.55 22.15
N HIS A 311 7.75 29.49 21.45
CA HIS A 311 7.62 29.97 20.08
C HIS A 311 7.31 31.47 19.97
N SER A 312 7.11 32.17 21.09
CA SER A 312 7.13 33.64 21.11
C SER A 312 8.54 34.24 21.17
N ARG A 313 9.59 33.40 21.30
CA ARG A 313 10.97 33.87 21.38
C ARG A 313 11.51 34.22 19.99
N PRO A 314 12.40 35.23 19.86
CA PRO A 314 13.03 35.59 18.59
C PRO A 314 13.67 34.38 17.90
N GLY A 315 13.42 34.23 16.60
CA GLY A 315 13.97 33.12 15.80
C GLY A 315 13.16 31.81 15.85
N ARG A 316 12.14 31.69 16.70
CA ARG A 316 11.18 30.56 16.71
C ARG A 316 9.77 30.95 16.32
N GLU A 317 9.53 32.23 16.09
CA GLU A 317 8.22 32.80 15.74
C GLU A 317 7.63 32.29 14.41
N PHE A 318 8.48 31.83 13.50
CA PHE A 318 8.06 31.27 12.20
C PHE A 318 7.73 29.78 12.25
N HIS A 319 7.94 29.12 13.38
CA HIS A 319 7.62 27.70 13.52
C HIS A 319 6.11 27.52 13.52
N LYS A 320 5.62 26.56 12.73
CA LYS A 320 4.19 26.23 12.66
C LYS A 320 3.90 24.95 13.44
N PRO A 321 2.91 24.95 14.34
CA PRO A 321 2.53 23.73 15.03
C PRO A 321 1.84 22.80 14.03
N LEU A 322 2.21 21.52 14.04
CA LEU A 322 1.35 20.48 13.51
C LEU A 322 0.30 20.19 14.58
N VAL A 323 -0.95 20.54 14.26
CA VAL A 323 -2.11 20.33 15.11
C VAL A 323 -2.78 19.02 14.69
N LYS A 324 -3.06 18.16 15.67
CA LYS A 324 -3.77 16.90 15.44
C LYS A 324 -5.25 17.18 15.13
N GLU A 325 -5.68 17.02 13.89
CA GLU A 325 -7.11 16.93 13.57
C GLU A 325 -7.66 15.58 14.05
N GLY A 326 -8.56 15.60 15.03
CA GLY A 326 -9.45 14.49 15.36
C GLY A 326 -8.96 13.56 16.47
N ALA A 327 -9.34 13.88 17.71
CA ALA A 327 -9.34 12.95 18.85
C ALA A 327 -10.38 11.80 18.74
N ASP A 328 -11.02 11.63 17.57
CA ASP A 328 -12.21 10.79 17.37
C ASP A 328 -12.05 9.76 16.23
N ARG A 329 -10.84 9.55 15.69
CA ARG A 329 -10.60 8.36 14.88
C ARG A 329 -10.54 7.14 15.82
N PRO A 330 -11.23 6.03 15.51
CA PRO A 330 -11.11 4.82 16.31
C PRO A 330 -9.63 4.46 16.41
N ARG A 331 -9.16 4.34 17.65
CA ARG A 331 -7.77 4.03 18.01
C ARG A 331 -7.29 2.90 17.10
N ALA A 332 -6.32 3.18 16.24
CA ALA A 332 -5.50 2.09 15.72
C ALA A 332 -4.90 1.43 16.96
N VAL A 333 -5.24 0.15 17.15
CA VAL A 333 -4.80 -0.66 18.28
C VAL A 333 -3.31 -0.40 18.52
N PRO A 334 -2.85 -0.17 19.77
CA PRO A 334 -1.43 -0.04 20.03
C PRO A 334 -0.74 -1.28 19.46
N PHE A 335 0.06 -1.09 18.41
CA PHE A 335 0.77 -2.19 17.78
C PHE A 335 1.67 -2.82 18.84
N ARG A 336 1.33 -4.04 19.23
CA ARG A 336 2.23 -4.89 20.02
C ARG A 336 3.31 -5.35 19.04
N TRP A 337 4.50 -4.80 19.24
CA TRP A 337 5.72 -5.40 18.72
C TRP A 337 5.87 -6.75 19.42
N CYS A 338 5.55 -7.83 18.71
CA CYS A 338 5.86 -9.20 19.12
C CYS A 338 7.18 -9.60 18.48
#